data_AF-A0A3Q7ISA6-F1
#
_entry.id   AF-A0A3Q7ISA6-F1
#
_cell.length_a   1.000
_cell.length_b   1.000
_cell.length_c   1.000
_cell.angle_alpha   90.00
_cell.angle_beta   90.00
_cell.angle_gamma   90.00
#
_symmetry.space_group_name_H-M   'P 1'
#
loop_
_entity.id
_entity.type
_entity.pdbx_description
1 polymer ?
#
loop_
_entity_poly.entity_id
_entity_poly.type
_entity_poly.pdbx_seq_one_letter_code
_entity_poly.pdbx_strand_id
1 'polypeptide(L)'
;MKLFRDLEILIGLNSKIGGVCYMIYYKSRFYLVYWGAEIGIIDVQDGPEPRVESRLIHLDDNRDLFSQGNVQYYLVEVNDALLLLVRFGRNRPDVEDGVDTCKCEVYELDAVEGKFKEINNLGDSTIFFGSFIDSPKVIGAEPNHIYFTDDWFEENYFFWNVAVEKTQGLTILKMEVLNLLS
;
A
#
# COMPACT_ATOMS: atom_id res chain seq x y z
N MET A 1 -9.30 -25.68 -1.80
CA MET A 1 -8.38 -26.06 -0.68
C MET A 1 -6.95 -26.31 -1.14
N LYS A 2 -6.69 -26.94 -2.30
CA LYS A 2 -5.33 -27.10 -2.86
C LYS A 2 -4.67 -25.75 -3.20
N LEU A 3 -5.37 -24.89 -3.95
CA LEU A 3 -4.90 -23.56 -4.33
C LEU A 3 -4.47 -22.67 -3.14
N PHE A 4 -5.26 -22.65 -2.06
CA PHE A 4 -4.92 -21.90 -0.85
C PHE A 4 -3.63 -22.40 -0.19
N ARG A 5 -3.43 -23.73 -0.11
CA ARG A 5 -2.17 -24.29 0.40
C ARG A 5 -0.98 -24.01 -0.52
N ASP A 6 -1.18 -24.06 -1.83
CA ASP A 6 -0.14 -23.75 -2.80
C ASP A 6 0.28 -22.27 -2.68
N LEU A 7 -0.69 -21.36 -2.45
CA LEU A 7 -0.45 -19.94 -2.17
C LEU A 7 0.29 -19.73 -0.84
N GLU A 8 -0.16 -20.38 0.25
CA GLU A 8 0.49 -20.32 1.57
C GLU A 8 1.94 -20.83 1.52
N ILE A 9 2.18 -21.93 0.81
CA ILE A 9 3.51 -22.49 0.60
C ILE A 9 4.36 -21.50 -0.20
N LEU A 10 3.83 -20.88 -1.25
CA LEU A 10 4.59 -19.93 -2.05
C LEU A 10 4.97 -18.65 -1.28
N ILE A 11 4.01 -18.12 -0.50
CA ILE A 11 4.22 -16.98 0.40
C ILE A 11 5.26 -17.35 1.48
N GLY A 12 5.20 -18.57 2.04
CA GLY A 12 6.12 -19.05 3.06
C GLY A 12 7.52 -19.46 2.56
N LEU A 13 7.65 -19.93 1.32
CA LEU A 13 8.92 -20.35 0.72
C LEU A 13 9.85 -19.16 0.43
N ASN A 14 9.27 -17.97 0.20
CA ASN A 14 10.03 -16.72 0.05
C ASN A 14 10.45 -16.09 1.39
N SER A 15 10.30 -16.79 2.52
CA SER A 15 10.66 -16.29 3.88
C SER A 15 12.12 -15.88 4.11
N LYS A 16 13.03 -16.12 3.15
CA LYS A 16 14.39 -15.54 3.17
C LYS A 16 14.42 -14.03 2.91
N ILE A 17 13.30 -13.44 2.50
CA ILE A 17 13.19 -12.16 1.81
C ILE A 17 12.47 -11.10 2.69
N GLY A 18 12.22 -11.43 3.96
CA GLY A 18 11.32 -10.66 4.83
C GLY A 18 9.86 -11.03 4.57
N GLY A 19 8.97 -10.65 5.50
CA GLY A 19 7.53 -10.92 5.35
C GLY A 19 6.91 -10.16 4.17
N VAL A 20 5.71 -10.59 3.74
CA VAL A 20 4.87 -9.80 2.85
C VAL A 20 4.32 -8.63 3.66
N CYS A 21 4.50 -7.40 3.15
CA CYS A 21 3.96 -6.20 3.79
C CYS A 21 2.59 -5.81 3.25
N TYR A 22 2.32 -6.06 1.96
CA TYR A 22 1.02 -5.78 1.36
C TYR A 22 0.74 -6.70 0.16
N MET A 23 -0.54 -6.94 -0.11
CA MET A 23 -0.99 -7.75 -1.24
C MET A 23 -2.25 -7.14 -1.86
N ILE A 24 -2.33 -7.15 -3.19
CA ILE A 24 -3.52 -6.77 -3.95
C ILE A 24 -3.79 -7.79 -5.06
N TYR A 25 -5.05 -7.98 -5.43
CA TYR A 25 -5.44 -8.68 -6.64
C TYR A 25 -5.74 -7.67 -7.75
N TYR A 26 -5.00 -7.73 -8.85
CA TYR A 26 -5.06 -6.77 -9.94
C TYR A 26 -4.85 -7.49 -11.28
N LYS A 27 -5.67 -7.18 -12.30
CA LYS A 27 -5.61 -7.80 -13.66
C LYS A 27 -5.38 -9.32 -13.63
N SER A 28 -6.21 -10.01 -12.83
CA SER A 28 -6.22 -11.45 -12.65
C SER A 28 -4.99 -12.07 -11.97
N ARG A 29 -4.17 -11.27 -11.29
CA ARG A 29 -2.94 -11.71 -10.60
C ARG A 29 -2.89 -11.16 -9.19
N PHE A 30 -2.24 -11.89 -8.29
CA PHE A 30 -1.83 -11.31 -7.01
C PHE A 30 -0.48 -10.62 -7.16
N TYR A 31 -0.39 -9.42 -6.62
CA TYR A 31 0.84 -8.68 -6.47
C TYR A 31 1.15 -8.54 -4.98
N LEU A 32 2.37 -8.88 -4.59
CA LEU A 32 2.84 -8.86 -3.22
C LEU A 32 4.06 -7.96 -3.14
N VAL A 33 4.10 -7.11 -2.12
CA VAL A 33 5.30 -6.33 -1.77
C VAL A 33 5.96 -7.00 -0.58
N TYR A 34 7.26 -7.21 -0.66
CA TYR A 34 8.08 -7.76 0.43
C TYR A 34 8.91 -6.65 1.08
N TRP A 35 9.19 -6.81 2.38
CA TRP A 35 10.08 -5.90 3.11
C TRP A 35 11.52 -5.87 2.54
N GLY A 36 11.95 -6.91 1.84
CA GLY A 36 13.30 -7.04 1.28
C GLY A 36 13.58 -6.23 0.00
N ALA A 37 12.64 -5.39 -0.46
CA ALA A 37 12.65 -4.75 -1.77
C ALA A 37 12.38 -5.73 -2.94
N GLU A 38 11.30 -6.51 -2.83
CA GLU A 38 10.86 -7.41 -3.90
C GLU A 38 9.36 -7.29 -4.18
N ILE A 39 9.01 -7.56 -5.44
CA ILE A 39 7.63 -7.78 -5.87
C ILE A 39 7.43 -9.24 -6.23
N GLY A 40 6.48 -9.89 -5.57
CA GLY A 40 5.94 -11.18 -5.96
C GLY A 40 4.74 -10.98 -6.89
N ILE A 41 4.70 -11.75 -7.97
CA ILE A 41 3.55 -11.82 -8.86
C ILE A 41 3.10 -13.27 -8.89
N ILE A 42 1.83 -13.51 -8.60
CA ILE A 42 1.23 -14.84 -8.65
C ILE A 42 0.10 -14.81 -9.68
N ASP A 43 0.26 -15.60 -10.72
CA ASP A 43 -0.76 -15.84 -11.74
C ASP A 43 -1.51 -17.12 -11.37
N VAL A 44 -2.82 -16.98 -11.16
CA VAL A 44 -3.71 -18.10 -10.85
C VAL A 44 -4.55 -18.37 -12.08
N GLN A 45 -4.23 -19.46 -12.76
CA GLN A 45 -4.99 -19.89 -13.93
C GLN A 45 -6.13 -20.81 -13.49
N ASP A 46 -7.35 -20.38 -13.81
CA ASP A 46 -8.55 -21.17 -13.59
C ASP A 46 -8.65 -22.34 -14.58
N GLY A 47 -9.04 -23.52 -14.08
CA GLY A 47 -9.19 -24.72 -14.91
C GLY A 47 -9.45 -25.99 -14.08
N PRO A 48 -9.63 -27.15 -14.75
CA PRO A 48 -9.81 -28.44 -14.07
C PRO A 48 -8.64 -28.79 -13.15
N GLU A 49 -7.45 -28.31 -13.51
CA GLU A 49 -6.24 -28.35 -12.71
C GLU A 49 -5.70 -26.92 -12.57
N PRO A 50 -6.04 -26.21 -11.47
CA PRO A 50 -5.54 -24.87 -11.22
C PRO A 50 -4.01 -24.87 -11.22
N ARG A 51 -3.43 -23.96 -11.98
CA ARG A 51 -1.97 -23.76 -12.03
C ARG A 51 -1.63 -22.42 -11.39
N VAL A 52 -0.60 -22.45 -10.56
CA VAL A 52 -0.06 -21.27 -9.90
C VAL A 52 1.33 -21.06 -10.49
N GLU A 53 1.48 -20.00 -11.26
CA GLU A 53 2.79 -19.53 -11.70
C GLU A 53 3.19 -18.35 -10.82
N SER A 54 4.48 -18.27 -10.48
CA SER A 54 4.98 -17.17 -9.69
C SER A 54 6.26 -16.60 -10.27
N ARG A 55 6.40 -15.29 -10.13
CA ARG A 55 7.60 -14.54 -10.48
C ARG A 55 7.95 -13.65 -9.31
N LEU A 56 9.24 -13.62 -8.98
CA LEU A 56 9.81 -12.65 -8.04
C LEU A 56 10.67 -11.66 -8.81
N ILE A 57 10.58 -10.40 -8.44
CA ILE A 57 11.34 -9.31 -9.05
C ILE A 57 12.06 -8.56 -7.94
N HIS A 58 13.39 -8.49 -8.03
CA HIS A 58 14.21 -7.71 -7.12
C HIS A 58 14.26 -6.25 -7.54
N LEU A 59 14.06 -5.36 -6.58
CA LEU A 59 14.03 -3.92 -6.75
C LEU A 59 15.39 -3.34 -6.33
N ASP A 60 16.48 -3.86 -6.89
CA ASP A 60 17.85 -3.61 -6.42
C ASP A 60 18.21 -2.12 -6.39
N ASP A 61 17.76 -1.34 -7.37
CA ASP A 61 17.98 0.11 -7.43
C ASP A 61 17.18 0.90 -6.38
N ASN A 62 16.23 0.26 -5.69
CA ASN A 62 15.31 0.90 -4.75
C ASN A 62 15.49 0.41 -3.31
N ARG A 63 16.58 -0.28 -2.97
CA ARG A 63 16.81 -0.79 -1.60
C ARG A 63 16.81 0.31 -0.53
N ASP A 64 17.17 1.53 -0.90
CA ASP A 64 17.12 2.69 0.01
C ASP A 64 15.68 3.07 0.39
N LEU A 65 14.70 2.79 -0.47
CA LEU A 65 13.27 2.97 -0.16
C LEU A 65 12.83 1.98 0.93
N PHE A 66 13.33 0.73 0.86
CA PHE A 66 12.94 -0.39 1.72
C PHE A 66 13.72 -0.52 3.03
N SER A 67 14.83 0.21 3.18
CA SER A 67 15.70 0.15 4.37
C SER A 67 15.40 1.22 5.42
N GLN A 68 14.41 2.08 5.19
CA GLN A 68 14.06 3.17 6.10
C GLN A 68 13.23 2.66 7.28
N GLY A 69 13.53 3.18 8.47
CA GLY A 69 12.71 2.95 9.66
C GLY A 69 11.36 3.66 9.52
N ASN A 70 10.31 3.06 10.07
CA ASN A 70 8.93 3.56 10.02
C ASN A 70 8.45 3.87 8.60
N VAL A 71 8.35 2.83 7.77
CA VAL A 71 7.71 2.92 6.45
C VAL A 71 6.62 1.87 6.32
N GLN A 72 5.52 2.22 5.66
CA GLN A 72 4.47 1.29 5.25
C GLN A 72 4.29 1.34 3.73
N TYR A 73 4.00 0.19 3.14
CA TYR A 73 3.83 0.03 1.71
C TYR A 73 2.40 -0.40 1.42
N TYR A 74 1.78 0.22 0.42
CA TYR A 74 0.46 -0.12 -0.05
C TYR A 74 0.49 -0.25 -1.56
N LEU A 75 -0.20 -1.27 -2.10
CA LEU A 75 -0.48 -1.35 -3.53
C LEU A 75 -1.90 -0.85 -3.78
N VAL A 76 -2.05 0.04 -4.75
CA VAL A 76 -3.36 0.59 -5.14
C VAL A 76 -3.49 0.60 -6.66
N GLU A 77 -4.70 0.33 -7.14
CA GLU A 77 -5.05 0.48 -8.55
C GLU A 77 -5.61 1.89 -8.79
N VAL A 78 -5.03 2.62 -9.74
CA VAL A 78 -5.51 3.94 -10.18
C VAL A 78 -5.43 4.00 -11.70
N ASN A 79 -6.55 4.26 -12.37
CA ASN A 79 -6.63 4.40 -13.85
C ASN A 79 -5.93 3.27 -14.62
N ASP A 80 -6.21 2.01 -14.28
CA ASP A 80 -5.58 0.84 -14.91
C ASP A 80 -4.04 0.77 -14.77
N ALA A 81 -3.48 1.51 -13.81
CA ALA A 81 -2.09 1.42 -13.38
C ALA A 81 -2.00 0.90 -11.95
N LEU A 82 -0.97 0.09 -11.68
CA LEU A 82 -0.66 -0.39 -10.34
C LEU A 82 0.37 0.54 -9.72
N LEU A 83 0.03 1.14 -8.59
CA LEU A 83 0.88 2.09 -7.89
C LEU A 83 1.35 1.50 -6.55
N LEU A 84 2.62 1.73 -6.23
CA LEU A 84 3.16 1.59 -4.88
C LEU A 84 3.06 2.93 -4.17
N LEU A 85 2.24 2.99 -3.13
CA LEU A 85 2.20 4.09 -2.19
C LEU A 85 3.13 3.77 -1.01
N VAL A 86 4.08 4.66 -0.76
CA VAL A 86 5.03 4.58 0.33
C VAL A 86 4.68 5.64 1.35
N ARG A 87 4.34 5.21 2.56
CA ARG A 87 3.97 6.07 3.67
C ARG A 87 5.13 6.12 4.66
N PHE A 88 5.63 7.32 4.95
CA PHE A 88 6.75 7.53 5.87
C PHE A 88 6.27 8.05 7.21
N GLY A 89 6.84 7.49 8.26
CA GLY A 89 6.48 7.72 9.63
C GLY A 89 7.58 8.48 10.37
N ARG A 90 7.17 9.36 11.29
CA ARG A 90 8.05 10.01 12.25
C ARG A 90 7.60 9.64 13.66
N ASN A 91 8.54 9.22 14.50
CA ASN A 91 8.25 8.93 15.90
C ASN A 91 7.70 10.18 16.60
N ARG A 92 6.63 9.99 17.36
CA ARG A 92 6.11 10.97 18.29
C ARG A 92 7.00 11.00 19.53
N PRO A 93 7.57 12.16 19.90
CA PRO A 93 8.47 12.24 21.04
C PRO A 93 7.76 12.00 22.39
N ASP A 94 6.44 12.11 22.43
CA ASP A 94 5.58 12.10 23.62
C ASP A 94 4.72 10.84 23.77
N VAL A 95 4.77 9.91 22.80
CA VAL A 95 3.99 8.67 22.81
C VAL A 95 4.93 7.50 22.52
N GLU A 96 5.05 6.57 23.48
CA GLU A 96 5.80 5.33 23.28
C GLU A 96 5.21 4.56 22.09
N ASP A 97 6.07 4.18 21.14
CA ASP A 97 5.71 3.58 19.85
C ASP A 97 4.73 4.41 18.99
N GLY A 98 4.50 5.68 19.31
CA GLY A 98 3.66 6.56 18.50
C GLY A 98 4.35 6.96 17.21
N VAL A 99 3.69 6.80 16.06
CA VAL A 99 4.23 7.22 14.76
C VAL A 99 3.21 8.06 14.01
N ASP A 100 3.64 9.24 13.56
CA ASP A 100 2.86 10.12 12.67
C ASP A 100 3.27 9.94 11.22
N THR A 101 2.29 9.96 10.33
CA THR A 101 2.56 10.11 8.89
C THR A 101 3.15 11.49 8.65
N CYS A 102 4.34 11.54 8.06
CA CYS A 102 5.01 12.80 7.72
C CYS A 102 5.22 13.00 6.21
N LYS A 103 5.04 11.95 5.41
CA LYS A 103 5.23 12.01 3.95
C LYS A 103 4.58 10.79 3.31
N CYS A 104 4.07 10.99 2.10
CA CYS A 104 3.76 9.91 1.18
C CYS A 104 4.49 10.14 -0.14
N GLU A 105 4.97 9.06 -0.73
CA GLU A 105 5.48 9.02 -2.11
C GLU A 105 4.67 7.99 -2.89
N VAL A 106 4.44 8.26 -4.17
CA VAL A 106 3.68 7.38 -5.04
C VAL A 106 4.56 7.00 -6.21
N TYR A 107 4.60 5.72 -6.52
CA TYR A 107 5.38 5.18 -7.62
C TYR A 107 4.50 4.33 -8.52
N GLU A 108 4.53 4.60 -9.82
CA GLU A 108 3.99 3.67 -10.80
C GLU A 108 4.91 2.45 -10.92
N LEU A 109 4.34 1.25 -10.79
CA LEU A 109 5.06 -0.01 -10.84
C LEU A 109 5.07 -0.58 -12.26
N ASP A 110 6.26 -0.67 -12.85
CA ASP A 110 6.51 -1.53 -14.01
C ASP A 110 6.85 -2.95 -13.51
N ALA A 111 5.84 -3.79 -13.44
CA ALA A 111 5.98 -5.19 -13.03
C ALA A 111 6.68 -6.08 -14.07
N VAL A 112 6.97 -5.60 -15.27
CA VAL A 112 7.75 -6.34 -16.27
C VAL A 112 9.23 -6.12 -16.04
N GLU A 113 9.62 -4.86 -15.87
CA GLU A 113 11.02 -4.44 -15.68
C GLU A 113 11.45 -4.40 -14.21
N GLY A 114 10.52 -4.41 -13.25
CA GLY A 114 10.84 -4.26 -11.83
C GLY A 114 11.24 -2.85 -11.45
N LYS A 115 10.69 -1.84 -12.13
CA LYS A 115 11.07 -0.45 -11.94
C LYS A 115 9.92 0.35 -11.35
N PHE A 116 10.31 1.38 -10.61
CA PHE A 116 9.40 2.38 -10.09
C PHE A 116 9.65 3.70 -10.80
N LYS A 117 8.56 4.39 -11.09
CA LYS A 117 8.59 5.77 -11.54
C LYS A 117 7.80 6.60 -10.55
N GLU A 118 8.50 7.48 -9.84
CA GLU A 118 7.84 8.41 -8.93
C GLU A 118 6.85 9.30 -9.70
N ILE A 119 5.65 9.43 -9.13
CA ILE A 119 4.63 10.34 -9.62
C ILE A 119 4.19 11.25 -8.48
N ASN A 120 3.93 12.50 -8.81
CA ASN A 120 3.52 13.53 -7.87
C ASN A 120 2.19 14.19 -8.26
N ASN A 121 1.48 13.56 -9.19
CA ASN A 121 0.19 14.03 -9.67
C ASN A 121 -0.68 12.83 -10.07
N LEU A 122 -1.84 12.68 -9.41
CA LEU A 122 -2.84 11.65 -9.69
C LEU A 122 -3.88 12.10 -10.73
N GLY A 123 -3.78 13.34 -11.22
CA GLY A 123 -4.77 13.95 -12.11
C GLY A 123 -6.12 14.11 -11.41
N ASP A 124 -7.17 13.64 -12.06
CA ASP A 124 -8.54 13.66 -11.52
C ASP A 124 -8.80 12.53 -10.50
N SER A 125 -7.80 11.72 -10.21
CA SER A 125 -7.91 10.59 -9.28
C SER A 125 -7.46 10.94 -7.87
N THR A 126 -7.93 10.12 -6.94
CA THR A 126 -7.71 10.27 -5.51
C THR A 126 -7.51 8.88 -4.92
N ILE A 127 -6.55 8.72 -4.01
CA ILE A 127 -6.29 7.44 -3.34
C ILE A 127 -6.93 7.47 -1.95
N PHE A 128 -7.58 6.37 -1.56
CA PHE A 128 -8.05 6.11 -0.19
C PHE A 128 -7.41 4.81 0.31
N PHE A 129 -6.82 4.81 1.51
CA PHE A 129 -6.27 3.60 2.12
C PHE A 129 -6.45 3.57 3.65
N GLY A 130 -6.44 2.39 4.25
CA GLY A 130 -6.67 2.18 5.69
C GLY A 130 -7.86 1.28 5.98
N SER A 131 -8.31 1.27 7.24
CA SER A 131 -9.39 0.40 7.72
C SER A 131 -10.71 0.63 6.96
N PHE A 132 -11.44 -0.47 6.74
CA PHE A 132 -12.63 -0.58 5.89
C PHE A 132 -13.55 0.65 5.94
N ILE A 133 -13.65 1.37 4.82
CA ILE A 133 -14.75 2.28 4.56
C ILE A 133 -15.71 1.54 3.62
N ASP A 134 -16.90 1.19 4.09
CA ASP A 134 -18.01 0.82 3.21
C ASP A 134 -18.36 2.06 2.37
N SER A 135 -17.80 2.16 1.16
CA SER A 135 -18.03 3.29 0.27
C SER A 135 -19.36 3.13 -0.46
N PRO A 136 -20.25 4.12 -0.30
CA PRO A 136 -20.70 4.80 -1.48
C PRO A 136 -20.57 6.31 -1.27
N LYS A 137 -19.50 6.87 -1.82
CA LYS A 137 -19.22 8.31 -1.98
C LYS A 137 -18.78 9.01 -0.68
N VAL A 138 -17.47 9.10 -0.51
CA VAL A 138 -16.86 10.23 0.19
C VAL A 138 -17.25 11.49 -0.60
N ILE A 139 -18.30 12.18 -0.16
CA ILE A 139 -18.73 13.45 -0.75
C ILE A 139 -17.68 14.51 -0.40
N GLY A 140 -17.12 15.16 -1.41
CA GLY A 140 -16.11 16.22 -1.21
C GLY A 140 -14.65 15.75 -1.31
N ALA A 141 -14.40 14.52 -1.78
CA ALA A 141 -13.06 14.10 -2.17
C ALA A 141 -12.51 15.00 -3.29
N GLU A 142 -11.33 15.59 -3.07
CA GLU A 142 -10.67 16.42 -4.07
C GLU A 142 -9.73 15.56 -4.94
N PRO A 143 -9.63 15.86 -6.25
CA PRO A 143 -8.69 15.19 -7.14
C PRO A 143 -7.25 15.49 -6.72
N ASN A 144 -6.31 14.62 -7.07
CA ASN A 144 -4.90 14.77 -6.72
C ASN A 144 -4.62 14.78 -5.20
N HIS A 145 -5.43 14.03 -4.46
CA HIS A 145 -5.29 13.88 -3.00
C HIS A 145 -5.11 12.42 -2.60
N ILE A 146 -4.51 12.24 -1.44
CA ILE A 146 -4.32 10.94 -0.79
C ILE A 146 -4.98 11.01 0.57
N TYR A 147 -5.95 10.13 0.79
CA TYR A 147 -6.72 10.03 2.01
C TYR A 147 -6.44 8.76 2.76
N PHE A 148 -6.33 8.83 4.09
CA PHE A 148 -6.12 7.64 4.90
C PHE A 148 -6.87 7.64 6.22
N THR A 149 -7.28 6.46 6.69
CA THR A 149 -8.05 6.27 7.94
C THR A 149 -7.29 5.56 9.05
N ASP A 150 -6.23 4.82 8.73
CA ASP A 150 -5.46 4.08 9.73
C ASP A 150 -4.49 5.01 10.49
N ASP A 151 -4.18 4.63 11.73
CA ASP A 151 -3.36 5.37 12.69
C ASP A 151 -1.97 4.77 12.85
N TRP A 152 -1.43 4.17 11.77
CA TRP A 152 -0.12 3.52 11.68
C TRP A 152 -0.03 2.15 12.39
N PHE A 153 -0.71 1.94 13.52
CA PHE A 153 -0.73 0.67 14.26
C PHE A 153 -2.15 0.14 14.43
N GLU A 154 -2.41 -1.14 14.14
CA GLU A 154 -3.75 -1.75 14.27
C GLU A 154 -4.30 -1.83 15.72
N GLU A 155 -3.57 -1.36 16.75
CA GLU A 155 -3.91 -1.60 18.16
C GLU A 155 -4.16 -0.35 19.04
N ASN A 156 -4.02 0.88 18.53
CA ASN A 156 -4.19 2.08 19.36
C ASN A 156 -5.57 2.73 19.24
N TYR A 157 -6.50 2.28 20.09
CA TYR A 157 -7.73 3.02 20.35
C TYR A 157 -7.40 4.36 21.04
N PHE A 158 -7.52 5.45 20.26
CA PHE A 158 -7.82 6.85 20.62
C PHE A 158 -6.75 7.95 20.41
N PHE A 159 -7.27 9.06 19.85
CA PHE A 159 -6.83 10.47 19.73
C PHE A 159 -6.05 10.96 18.47
N TRP A 160 -6.86 11.25 17.44
CA TRP A 160 -7.10 12.51 16.67
C TRP A 160 -5.99 13.53 16.41
N ASN A 161 -5.79 13.86 15.12
CA ASN A 161 -5.28 15.13 14.56
C ASN A 161 -5.39 15.08 13.03
N VAL A 162 -5.90 16.16 12.42
CA VAL A 162 -5.83 16.40 10.97
C VAL A 162 -4.45 16.95 10.64
N ALA A 163 -3.56 16.08 10.16
CA ALA A 163 -2.33 16.53 9.50
C ALA A 163 -2.63 16.72 8.01
N VAL A 164 -2.64 17.98 7.56
CA VAL A 164 -2.53 18.33 6.15
C VAL A 164 -1.06 18.55 5.86
N GLU A 165 -0.40 17.57 5.25
CA GLU A 165 0.99 17.73 4.81
C GLU A 165 1.04 17.74 3.29
N LYS A 166 1.44 18.88 2.73
CA LYS A 166 1.69 19.02 1.29
C LYS A 166 3.11 18.55 1.03
N THR A 167 3.25 17.45 0.28
CA THR A 167 4.55 17.00 -0.19
C THR A 167 4.55 16.96 -1.71
N GLN A 168 5.47 17.72 -2.30
CA GLN A 168 5.84 17.68 -3.72
C GLN A 168 4.69 17.74 -4.76
N GLY A 169 3.56 18.39 -4.45
CA GLY A 169 2.43 18.56 -5.40
C GLY A 169 1.23 17.65 -5.12
N LEU A 170 1.38 16.67 -4.24
CA LEU A 170 0.29 15.88 -3.66
C LEU A 170 -0.17 16.51 -2.34
N THR A 171 -1.48 16.43 -2.09
CA THR A 171 -2.04 16.83 -0.80
C THR A 171 -2.53 15.58 -0.07
N ILE A 172 -1.97 15.36 1.12
CA ILE A 172 -2.27 14.20 1.96
C ILE A 172 -3.24 14.66 3.05
N LEU A 173 -4.35 13.95 3.20
CA LEU A 173 -5.43 14.28 4.14
C LEU A 173 -5.81 13.05 4.96
N LYS A 174 -5.63 13.09 6.28
CA LYS A 174 -6.23 12.07 7.14
C LYS A 174 -7.76 12.24 7.14
N MET A 175 -8.50 11.17 6.86
CA MET A 175 -9.97 11.19 6.94
C MET A 175 -10.42 10.83 8.35
N GLU A 176 -11.22 11.72 8.92
CA GLU A 176 -11.93 11.49 10.17
C GLU A 176 -13.42 11.31 9.86
N VAL A 177 -14.06 10.28 10.43
CA VAL A 177 -15.51 10.16 10.38
C VAL A 177 -16.09 11.28 11.23
N LEU A 178 -16.64 12.33 10.59
CA LEU A 178 -17.59 13.20 11.27
C LEU A 178 -18.78 12.33 11.66
N ASN A 179 -19.00 12.15 12.96
CA ASN A 179 -20.29 11.68 13.46
C ASN A 179 -21.35 12.67 12.97
N LEU A 180 -22.01 12.36 11.86
CA LEU A 180 -23.32 12.91 11.54
C LEU A 180 -24.28 12.24 12.53
N LEU A 181 -24.36 12.84 13.72
CA LEU A 181 -25.49 12.62 14.61
C LEU A 181 -26.76 12.96 13.84
N SER A 182 -27.63 11.97 13.67
CA SER A 182 -29.07 12.17 13.50
C SER A 182 -29.80 11.35 14.54
#